data_AF-A0A9D7EVE6-F1
#
_entry.id   AF-A0A9D7EVE6-F1
#
_cell.length_a   1.000
_cell.length_b   1.000
_cell.length_c   1.000
_cell.angle_alpha   90.00
_cell.angle_beta   90.00
_cell.angle_gamma   90.00
#
_symmetry.space_group_name_H-M   'P 1'
#
loop_
_entity.id
_entity.type
_entity.pdbx_description
1 polymer ?
#
loop_
_entity_poly.entity_id
_entity_poly.type
_entity_poly.pdbx_seq_one_letter_code
_entity_poly.pdbx_strand_id
1 'polypeptide(L)'
;MKKIYMLLVTIMIGHFASSQILAWDFNGAAGNETSLASTTTNANLASSSVTRGSGVVATALANAFSANSWDNASLAVAITNNDYFQFTVTVNTGFTVSLSTLDAASANEKTGPMHSNGNIVWTDFQQPV
;
A
#
# COMPACT_ATOMS: atom_id res chain seq x y z
N MET A 1 42.60 17.65 -15.16
CA MET A 1 42.70 16.48 -14.25
C MET A 1 41.80 16.59 -13.01
N LYS A 2 41.64 17.76 -12.36
CA LYS A 2 40.79 17.91 -11.16
C LYS A 2 39.27 17.64 -11.36
N LYS A 3 38.75 17.88 -12.57
CA LYS A 3 37.32 17.69 -12.91
C LYS A 3 36.92 16.21 -13.11
N ILE A 4 37.88 15.34 -13.42
CA ILE A 4 37.61 13.91 -13.65
C ILE A 4 37.35 13.17 -12.32
N TYR A 5 38.00 13.60 -11.24
CA TYR A 5 37.79 13.03 -9.90
C TYR A 5 36.39 13.35 -9.36
N MET A 6 35.83 14.52 -9.68
CA MET A 6 34.49 14.91 -9.23
C MET A 6 33.39 14.06 -9.90
N LEU A 7 33.61 13.60 -11.13
CA LEU A 7 32.68 12.73 -11.87
C LEU A 7 32.76 11.25 -11.43
N LEU A 8 33.94 10.80 -10.97
CA LEU A 8 34.15 9.45 -10.43
C LEU A 8 33.59 9.29 -9.00
N VAL A 9 33.62 10.35 -8.20
CA VAL A 9 33.08 10.34 -6.82
C VAL A 9 31.55 10.30 -6.80
N THR A 10 30.87 10.94 -7.76
CA THR A 10 29.40 10.89 -7.86
C THR A 10 28.85 9.52 -8.32
N ILE A 11 29.64 8.73 -9.06
CA ILE A 11 29.25 7.37 -9.49
C ILE A 11 29.36 6.34 -8.36
N MET A 12 30.21 6.58 -7.35
CA MET A 12 30.43 5.68 -6.21
C MET A 12 29.43 5.87 -5.06
N ILE A 13 28.57 6.89 -5.10
CA ILE A 13 27.44 6.99 -4.16
C ILE A 13 26.34 6.10 -4.72
N GLY A 14 26.45 4.80 -4.44
CA GLY A 14 25.40 3.83 -4.68
C GLY A 14 24.13 4.34 -4.00
N HIS A 15 23.18 4.80 -4.81
CA HIS A 15 21.86 5.13 -4.32
C HIS A 15 21.19 3.80 -3.97
N PHE A 16 21.03 3.52 -2.68
CA PHE A 16 20.05 2.55 -2.23
C PHE A 16 18.66 3.16 -2.52
N ALA A 17 18.24 3.14 -3.78
CA ALA A 17 16.91 3.57 -4.14
C ALA A 17 15.93 2.48 -3.68
N SER A 18 15.07 2.80 -2.72
CA SER A 18 13.88 1.98 -2.50
C SER A 18 12.97 2.16 -3.70
N SER A 19 12.55 1.06 -4.34
CA SER A 19 11.58 1.09 -5.45
C SER A 19 10.14 1.26 -4.94
N GLN A 20 9.94 2.01 -3.86
CA GLN A 20 8.63 2.27 -3.30
C GLN A 20 7.89 3.26 -4.20
N ILE A 21 6.78 2.80 -4.76
CA ILE A 21 5.95 3.64 -5.64
C ILE A 21 4.90 4.41 -4.85
N LEU A 22 4.40 3.82 -3.77
CA LEU A 22 3.51 4.41 -2.76
C LEU A 22 3.85 3.82 -1.40
N ALA A 23 3.77 4.62 -0.33
CA ALA A 23 3.81 4.13 1.04
C ALA A 23 2.97 5.02 1.96
N TRP A 24 2.54 4.44 3.08
CA TRP A 24 1.83 5.11 4.15
C TRP A 24 2.59 4.87 5.47
N ASP A 25 2.94 5.96 6.14
CA ASP A 25 3.46 5.93 7.51
C ASP A 25 2.31 6.31 8.44
N PHE A 26 1.98 5.42 9.37
CA PHE A 26 0.88 5.59 10.31
C PHE A 26 1.33 6.16 11.65
N ASN A 27 2.61 6.51 11.83
CA ASN A 27 3.09 7.14 13.06
C ASN A 27 2.28 8.40 13.40
N GLY A 28 1.74 8.45 14.62
CA GLY A 28 0.86 9.52 15.08
C GLY A 28 -0.62 9.36 14.73
N ALA A 29 -1.00 8.35 13.95
CA ALA A 29 -2.41 8.01 13.70
C ALA A 29 -3.08 7.46 14.97
N ALA A 30 -4.35 7.78 15.16
CA ALA A 30 -5.23 7.23 16.18
C ALA A 30 -5.74 5.81 15.83
N GLY A 31 -5.65 5.39 14.57
CA GLY A 31 -6.02 4.05 14.12
C GLY A 31 -7.39 3.94 13.47
N ASN A 32 -8.27 4.89 13.72
CA ASN A 32 -9.66 4.90 13.30
C ASN A 32 -10.01 6.00 12.30
N GLU A 33 -9.01 6.61 11.66
CA GLU A 33 -9.19 7.62 10.62
C GLU A 33 -9.99 7.04 9.45
N THR A 34 -10.83 7.86 8.82
CA THR A 34 -11.57 7.44 7.62
C THR A 34 -10.62 7.11 6.46
N SER A 35 -9.57 7.90 6.30
CA SER A 35 -8.54 7.70 5.29
C SER A 35 -7.21 8.32 5.72
N LEU A 36 -6.12 7.82 5.14
CA LEU A 36 -4.78 8.41 5.28
C LEU A 36 -4.12 8.50 3.90
N ALA A 37 -3.58 9.67 3.57
CA ALA A 37 -2.87 9.89 2.31
C ALA A 37 -1.46 9.27 2.35
N SER A 38 -0.94 8.92 1.17
CA SER A 38 0.40 8.36 1.02
C SER A 38 1.45 9.36 1.47
N THR A 39 2.32 8.94 2.39
CA THR A 39 3.46 9.74 2.88
C THR A 39 4.65 9.67 1.92
N THR A 40 4.72 8.60 1.12
CA THR A 40 5.65 8.47 0.00
C THR A 40 4.87 8.25 -1.27
N THR A 41 5.15 9.07 -2.30
CA THR A 41 4.53 8.96 -3.62
C THR A 41 5.60 9.16 -4.69
N ASN A 42 5.73 8.22 -5.62
CA ASN A 42 6.57 8.41 -6.78
C ASN A 42 6.08 9.59 -7.63
N ALA A 43 6.98 10.44 -8.12
CA ALA A 43 6.63 11.63 -8.88
C ALA A 43 5.80 11.38 -10.16
N ASN A 44 5.83 10.15 -10.68
CA ASN A 44 5.06 9.74 -11.86
C ASN A 44 3.66 9.21 -11.51
N LEU A 45 3.28 9.24 -10.23
CA LEU A 45 1.97 8.86 -9.72
C LEU A 45 1.29 10.04 -9.03
N ALA A 46 -0.03 9.99 -8.92
CA ALA A 46 -0.77 10.84 -8.01
C ALA A 46 -0.69 10.28 -6.57
N SER A 47 -0.89 11.15 -5.57
CA SER A 47 -1.06 10.71 -4.18
C SER A 47 -2.26 9.79 -4.05
N SER A 48 -2.16 8.80 -3.16
CA SER A 48 -3.17 7.78 -2.96
C SER A 48 -3.58 7.71 -1.50
N SER A 49 -4.87 7.52 -1.24
CA SER A 49 -5.39 7.37 0.12
C SER A 49 -5.72 5.91 0.40
N VAL A 50 -5.26 5.41 1.54
CA VAL A 50 -5.75 4.13 2.07
C VAL A 50 -7.10 4.35 2.73
N THR A 51 -8.04 3.47 2.44
CA THR A 51 -9.41 3.47 3.00
C THR A 51 -9.82 2.04 3.37
N ARG A 52 -10.88 1.92 4.16
CA ARG A 52 -11.55 0.66 4.47
C ARG A 52 -12.78 0.49 3.60
N GLY A 53 -13.10 -0.73 3.22
CA GLY A 53 -14.42 -1.08 2.71
C GLY A 53 -15.48 -0.94 3.82
N SER A 54 -16.75 -0.83 3.43
CA SER A 54 -17.85 -0.59 4.35
C SER A 54 -18.23 -1.79 5.23
N GLY A 55 -17.69 -2.98 4.95
CA GLY A 55 -17.98 -4.20 5.70
C GLY A 55 -17.22 -4.31 7.02
N VAL A 56 -16.13 -3.55 7.18
CA VAL A 56 -15.31 -3.54 8.40
C VAL A 56 -15.48 -2.26 9.20
N VAL A 57 -15.23 -2.34 10.50
CA VAL A 57 -15.40 -1.19 11.41
C VAL A 57 -14.03 -0.70 11.88
N ALA A 58 -13.78 0.60 11.69
CA ALA A 58 -12.55 1.24 12.14
C ALA A 58 -12.37 1.09 13.66
N THR A 59 -11.16 0.79 14.09
CA THR A 59 -10.84 0.58 15.51
C THR A 59 -9.68 1.49 15.92
N ALA A 60 -9.77 2.10 17.11
CA ALA A 60 -8.67 2.90 17.63
C ALA A 60 -7.47 2.00 17.98
N LEU A 61 -6.32 2.29 17.38
CA LEU A 61 -5.04 1.66 17.64
C LEU A 61 -3.96 2.66 17.25
N ALA A 62 -3.22 3.16 18.24
CA ALA A 62 -2.20 4.17 18.01
C ALA A 62 -1.14 3.67 17.03
N ASN A 63 -0.72 4.56 16.12
CA ASN A 63 0.28 4.33 15.10
C ASN A 63 -0.11 3.26 14.06
N ALA A 64 -1.39 3.11 13.75
CA ALA A 64 -1.91 2.12 12.82
C ALA A 64 -3.03 2.67 11.92
N PHE A 65 -3.48 1.84 10.97
CA PHE A 65 -4.76 2.00 10.28
C PHE A 65 -5.57 0.73 10.48
N SER A 66 -6.36 0.67 11.56
CA SER A 66 -6.89 -0.58 12.11
C SER A 66 -8.39 -0.76 11.85
N ALA A 67 -8.83 -2.01 11.72
CA ALA A 67 -10.24 -2.38 11.58
C ALA A 67 -10.54 -3.72 12.25
N ASN A 68 -11.81 -3.94 12.58
CA ASN A 68 -12.35 -5.18 13.10
C ASN A 68 -13.58 -5.63 12.30
N SER A 69 -14.31 -6.63 12.81
CA SER A 69 -15.49 -7.21 12.15
C SER A 69 -15.17 -7.87 10.82
N TRP A 70 -13.99 -8.50 10.72
CA TRP A 70 -13.62 -9.31 9.57
C TRP A 70 -14.40 -10.63 9.61
N ASP A 71 -15.34 -10.84 8.68
CA ASP A 71 -16.13 -12.08 8.62
C ASP A 71 -16.05 -12.70 7.22
N ASN A 72 -14.92 -13.36 6.95
CA ASN A 72 -14.62 -13.85 5.61
C ASN A 72 -14.22 -15.31 5.60
N ALA A 73 -15.17 -16.16 5.18
CA ALA A 73 -14.92 -17.57 4.88
C ALA A 73 -14.17 -17.78 3.55
N SER A 74 -14.12 -16.77 2.67
CA SER A 74 -13.42 -16.81 1.39
C SER A 74 -13.18 -15.39 0.82
N LEU A 75 -12.30 -15.27 -0.17
CA LEU A 75 -12.07 -14.03 -0.91
C LEU A 75 -13.36 -13.47 -1.54
N ALA A 76 -14.17 -14.32 -2.16
CA ALA A 76 -15.41 -13.89 -2.82
C ALA A 76 -16.41 -13.26 -1.82
N VAL A 77 -16.47 -13.79 -0.60
CA VAL A 77 -17.28 -13.24 0.49
C VAL A 77 -16.72 -11.89 0.94
N ALA A 78 -15.40 -11.77 1.09
CA ALA A 78 -14.75 -10.51 1.45
C ALA A 78 -15.01 -9.39 0.43
N ILE A 79 -14.94 -9.70 -0.86
CA ILE A 79 -15.26 -8.74 -1.93
C ILE A 79 -16.74 -8.34 -1.85
N THR A 80 -17.64 -9.30 -1.69
CA THR A 80 -19.09 -9.05 -1.63
C THR A 80 -19.49 -8.19 -0.42
N ASN A 81 -18.88 -8.44 0.74
CA ASN A 81 -19.18 -7.75 1.98
C ASN A 81 -18.44 -6.41 2.12
N ASN A 82 -17.45 -6.14 1.28
CA ASN A 82 -16.54 -5.00 1.37
C ASN A 82 -15.61 -5.07 2.59
N ASP A 83 -15.03 -6.23 2.84
CA ASP A 83 -14.11 -6.49 3.93
C ASP A 83 -12.66 -6.41 3.45
N TYR A 84 -12.20 -5.19 3.19
CA TYR A 84 -10.85 -4.96 2.69
C TYR A 84 -10.30 -3.60 3.12
N PHE A 85 -8.99 -3.47 3.04
CA PHE A 85 -8.34 -2.18 2.84
C PHE A 85 -8.14 -1.96 1.35
N GLN A 86 -8.29 -0.73 0.89
CA GLN A 86 -8.10 -0.37 -0.51
C GLN A 86 -7.28 0.91 -0.66
N PHE A 87 -6.57 0.98 -1.77
CA PHE A 87 -5.88 2.17 -2.28
C PHE A 87 -5.89 2.13 -3.81
N THR A 88 -5.58 3.25 -4.45
CA THR A 88 -5.56 3.35 -5.92
C THR A 88 -4.17 3.75 -6.42
N VAL A 89 -3.68 3.10 -7.45
CA VAL A 89 -2.45 3.51 -8.15
C VAL A 89 -2.85 4.31 -9.39
N THR A 90 -2.75 5.63 -9.33
CA THR A 90 -3.07 6.51 -10.46
C THR A 90 -1.79 6.98 -11.13
N VAL A 91 -1.60 6.61 -12.39
CA VAL A 91 -0.40 6.92 -13.17
C VAL A 91 -0.58 8.24 -13.91
N ASN A 92 0.43 9.11 -13.83
CA ASN A 92 0.42 10.37 -14.56
C ASN A 92 0.54 10.13 -16.08
N THR A 93 -0.02 11.03 -16.88
CA THR A 93 0.01 10.94 -18.34
C THR A 93 1.45 10.81 -18.86
N GLY A 94 1.67 9.87 -19.79
CA GLY A 94 2.98 9.62 -20.39
C GLY A 94 3.85 8.59 -19.65
N PHE A 95 3.35 8.02 -18.55
CA PHE A 95 4.03 6.98 -17.80
C PHE A 95 3.22 5.69 -17.75
N THR A 96 3.91 4.58 -17.45
CA THR A 96 3.30 3.25 -17.29
C THR A 96 3.79 2.65 -15.99
N VAL A 97 2.88 1.97 -15.28
CA VAL A 97 3.21 1.12 -14.14
C VAL A 97 2.95 -0.33 -14.53
N SER A 98 3.87 -1.21 -14.16
CA SER A 98 3.71 -2.66 -14.29
C SER A 98 3.88 -3.28 -12.90
N LEU A 99 2.85 -3.97 -12.42
CA LEU A 99 2.83 -4.63 -11.12
C LEU A 99 2.73 -6.14 -11.35
N SER A 100 3.57 -6.92 -10.67
CA SER A 100 3.62 -8.38 -10.83
C SER A 100 3.24 -9.14 -9.56
N THR A 101 3.52 -8.59 -8.38
CA THR A 101 3.21 -9.20 -7.08
C THR A 101 2.69 -8.12 -6.11
N LEU A 102 1.73 -8.49 -5.27
CA LEU A 102 1.32 -7.69 -4.11
C LEU A 102 1.55 -8.53 -2.87
N ASP A 103 2.62 -8.20 -2.15
CA ASP A 103 2.90 -8.78 -0.84
C ASP A 103 2.36 -7.84 0.24
N ALA A 104 1.35 -8.32 0.98
CA ALA A 104 0.74 -7.57 2.07
C ALA A 104 1.01 -8.30 3.40
N ALA A 105 1.51 -7.55 4.39
CA ALA A 105 1.66 -8.03 5.76
C ALA A 105 0.77 -7.19 6.68
N SER A 106 -0.06 -7.87 7.47
CA SER A 106 -0.88 -7.25 8.52
C SER A 106 -0.47 -7.80 9.89
N ALA A 107 -0.43 -6.93 10.90
CA ALA A 107 -0.30 -7.34 12.29
C ALA A 107 -1.70 -7.69 12.82
N ASN A 108 -1.92 -8.95 13.21
CA ASN A 108 -3.21 -9.40 13.75
C ASN A 108 -3.20 -9.33 15.29
N GLU A 109 -4.12 -8.54 15.85
CA GLU A 109 -4.50 -8.61 17.26
C GLU A 109 -5.74 -9.51 17.37
N LYS A 110 -5.52 -10.82 17.51
CA LYS A 110 -6.49 -11.88 17.92
C LYS A 110 -7.75 -12.19 17.05
N THR A 111 -8.22 -11.32 16.16
CA THR A 111 -9.48 -11.54 15.38
C THR A 111 -9.42 -11.16 13.89
N GLY A 112 -8.23 -10.91 13.34
CA GLY A 112 -8.05 -10.68 11.89
C GLY A 112 -7.90 -11.99 11.10
N PRO A 113 -8.25 -12.02 9.80
CA PRO A 113 -8.09 -13.21 8.97
C PRO A 113 -6.63 -13.65 8.94
N MET A 114 -6.38 -14.88 9.39
CA MET A 114 -5.06 -15.51 9.33
C MET A 114 -4.74 -15.95 7.91
N HIS A 115 -4.21 -15.06 7.08
CA HIS A 115 -3.53 -15.46 5.86
C HIS A 115 -2.04 -15.17 6.02
N SER A 116 -1.32 -16.14 6.60
CA SER A 116 0.14 -16.17 6.54
C SER A 116 0.56 -16.30 5.07
N ASN A 117 1.17 -15.25 4.52
CA ASN A 117 1.90 -15.27 3.24
C ASN A 117 1.11 -15.84 2.05
N GLY A 118 -0.09 -15.30 1.79
CA GLY A 118 -0.83 -15.60 0.57
C GLY A 118 -0.34 -14.75 -0.60
N ASN A 119 0.25 -15.38 -1.62
CA ASN A 119 0.52 -14.75 -2.91
C ASN A 119 -0.83 -14.33 -3.54
N ILE A 120 -1.15 -13.03 -3.53
CA ILE A 120 -2.35 -12.51 -4.17
C ILE A 120 -2.10 -12.50 -5.68
N VAL A 121 -2.78 -13.40 -6.40
CA VAL A 121 -2.70 -13.49 -7.87
C VAL A 121 -3.56 -12.38 -8.49
N TRP A 122 -2.94 -11.53 -9.32
CA TRP A 122 -3.48 -10.28 -9.90
C TRP A 122 -4.62 -10.41 -10.92
N THR A 123 -5.40 -11.48 -10.92
CA THR A 123 -6.47 -11.66 -11.94
C THR A 123 -7.77 -10.88 -11.66
N ASP A 124 -7.95 -10.32 -10.46
CA ASP A 124 -9.24 -9.78 -10.01
C ASP A 124 -9.41 -8.25 -10.09
N PHE A 125 -8.39 -7.50 -10.52
CA PHE A 125 -8.59 -6.08 -10.86
C PHE A 125 -9.13 -5.97 -12.28
N GLN A 126 -10.46 -5.91 -12.42
CA GLN A 126 -11.06 -5.38 -13.65
C GLN A 126 -10.60 -3.94 -13.80
N GLN A 127 -9.91 -3.65 -14.90
CA GLN A 127 -9.61 -2.29 -15.33
C GLN A 127 -10.94 -1.51 -15.38
N PRO A 128 -11.04 -0.31 -14.78
CA PRO A 128 -12.18 0.55 -15.08
C PRO A 128 -12.13 0.87 -16.58
N VAL A 129 -13.21 0.54 -17.28
CA VAL A 129 -13.44 0.91 -18.70
C VAL A 129 -13.47 2.42 -18.85
#